data_AF-A0A7U9KYV3-F1
#
_entry.id   AF-A0A7U9KYV3-F1
#
_cell.length_a   1.000
_cell.length_b   1.000
_cell.length_c   1.000
_cell.angle_alpha   90.00
_cell.angle_beta   90.00
_cell.angle_gamma   90.00
#
_symmetry.space_group_name_H-M   'P 1'
#
loop_
_entity.id
_entity.type
_entity.pdbx_description
1 polymer ?
#
loop_
_entity_poly.entity_id
_entity_poly.type
_entity_poly.pdbx_seq_one_letter_code
_entity_poly.pdbx_strand_id
1 'polypeptide(L)'
;MSTNAHADTAEIQRTITSALSMRHGRTSLPALADMDRRLREHIEYLLPEAEKVVGGLWRGSIDWYRGSSVLDAIRDHARPLPASPLSALVDVEQRARHCQWLLDQHAPPV
;
A
#
# COMPACT_ATOMS: atom_id res chain seq x y z
N MET A 1 14.91 5.92 20.54
CA MET A 1 14.80 6.66 19.26
C MET A 1 13.41 6.43 18.66
N SER A 2 12.35 6.95 19.29
CA SER A 2 10.95 6.59 18.96
C SER A 2 10.19 7.68 18.19
N THR A 3 10.88 8.74 17.77
CA THR A 3 10.25 9.91 17.13
C THR A 3 10.03 9.74 15.62
N ASN A 4 10.71 8.78 14.97
CA ASN A 4 10.66 8.62 13.51
C ASN A 4 9.47 7.79 13.03
N ALA A 5 9.18 6.64 13.66
CA ALA A 5 8.13 5.73 13.20
C ALA A 5 6.72 6.35 13.16
N HIS A 6 6.39 7.24 14.10
CA HIS A 6 5.12 7.98 14.07
C HIS A 6 5.07 9.03 12.95
N ALA A 7 6.20 9.72 12.69
CA ALA A 7 6.31 10.67 11.59
C ALA A 7 6.22 9.94 10.23
N ASP A 8 6.86 8.77 10.13
CA ASP A 8 6.82 7.89 8.96
C ASP A 8 5.37 7.39 8.71
N THR A 9 4.68 6.93 9.76
CA THR A 9 3.27 6.51 9.68
C THR A 9 2.33 7.64 9.21
N ALA A 10 2.52 8.86 9.72
CA ALA A 10 1.71 10.01 9.33
C ALA A 10 1.95 10.43 7.87
N GLU A 11 3.19 10.37 7.37
CA GLU A 11 3.51 10.61 5.96
C GLU A 11 2.88 9.54 5.05
N ILE A 12 2.98 8.28 5.43
CA ILE A 12 2.37 7.17 4.69
C ILE A 12 0.85 7.37 4.62
N GLN A 13 0.20 7.65 5.75
CA GLN A 13 -1.26 7.88 5.78
C GLN A 13 -1.69 9.07 4.93
N ARG A 14 -0.91 10.17 4.93
CA ARG A 14 -1.16 11.30 4.03
C ARG A 14 -1.00 10.94 2.57
N THR A 15 0.00 10.13 2.23
CA THR A 15 0.22 9.65 0.86
C THR A 15 -0.97 8.81 0.40
N ILE A 16 -1.42 7.85 1.22
CA ILE A 16 -2.61 7.02 0.96
C ILE A 16 -3.85 7.89 0.74
N THR A 17 -4.11 8.82 1.66
CA THR A 17 -5.29 9.71 1.59
C THR A 17 -5.27 10.57 0.31
N SER A 18 -4.09 11.03 -0.09
CA SER A 18 -3.89 11.82 -1.30
C SER A 18 -4.17 10.98 -2.56
N ALA A 19 -3.65 9.75 -2.62
CA ALA A 19 -3.90 8.81 -3.72
C ALA A 19 -5.39 8.49 -3.87
N LEU A 20 -6.08 8.17 -2.77
CA LEU A 20 -7.53 7.88 -2.77
C LEU A 20 -8.40 9.10 -3.10
N SER A 21 -7.84 10.31 -3.03
CA SER A 21 -8.52 11.57 -3.39
C SER A 21 -8.31 11.97 -4.85
N MET A 22 -7.43 11.30 -5.59
CA MET A 22 -7.22 11.55 -7.03
C MET A 22 -8.47 11.18 -7.83
N ARG A 23 -8.70 11.88 -8.95
CA ARG A 23 -9.93 11.73 -9.76
C ARG A 23 -9.59 11.72 -11.24
N HIS A 24 -10.28 10.86 -11.97
CA HIS A 24 -10.16 10.79 -13.42
C HIS A 24 -10.50 12.15 -14.06
N GLY A 25 -9.77 12.53 -15.12
CA GLY A 25 -9.93 13.82 -15.80
C GLY A 25 -9.38 15.04 -15.04
N ARG A 26 -9.04 14.91 -13.75
CA ARG A 26 -8.42 15.98 -12.93
C ARG A 26 -6.96 15.70 -12.58
N THR A 27 -6.56 14.44 -12.66
CA THR A 27 -5.21 13.99 -12.36
C THR A 27 -4.48 13.64 -13.65
N SER A 28 -3.29 14.20 -13.84
CA SER A 28 -2.45 13.93 -15.00
C SER A 28 -1.68 12.60 -14.85
N LEU A 29 -1.31 11.98 -15.97
CA LEU A 29 -0.48 10.76 -15.96
C LEU A 29 0.85 10.94 -15.19
N PRO A 30 1.60 12.06 -15.32
CA PRO A 30 2.79 12.28 -14.52
C PRO A 30 2.51 12.34 -13.00
N ALA A 31 1.38 12.93 -12.59
CA ALA A 31 0.99 12.96 -11.18
C ALA A 31 0.64 11.57 -10.65
N LEU A 32 0.00 10.72 -11.48
CA LEU A 32 -0.26 9.31 -11.15
C LEU A 32 1.05 8.53 -11.01
N ALA A 33 2.02 8.76 -11.91
CA ALA A 33 3.32 8.09 -11.86
C ALA A 33 4.14 8.48 -10.62
N ASP A 34 4.13 9.76 -10.23
CA ASP A 34 4.79 10.18 -8.99
C ASP A 34 4.11 9.59 -7.75
N MET A 35 2.78 9.56 -7.73
CA MET A 35 2.03 8.93 -6.63
C MET A 35 2.31 7.42 -6.55
N ASP A 36 2.33 6.72 -7.69
CA ASP A 36 2.69 5.30 -7.78
C ASP A 36 4.07 5.02 -7.21
N ARG A 37 5.08 5.81 -7.62
CA ARG A 37 6.45 5.70 -7.10
C ARG A 37 6.47 5.82 -5.57
N ARG A 38 5.83 6.84 -5.01
CA ARG A 38 5.77 7.05 -3.56
C ARG A 38 5.06 5.90 -2.83
N LEU A 39 3.95 5.41 -3.38
CA LEU A 39 3.23 4.26 -2.80
C LEU A 39 4.08 3.00 -2.82
N ARG A 40 4.86 2.77 -3.89
CA ARG A 40 5.77 1.62 -3.99
C ARG A 40 6.90 1.69 -2.96
N GLU A 41 7.49 2.86 -2.77
CA GLU A 41 8.51 3.09 -1.71
C GLU A 41 7.93 2.76 -0.31
N HIS A 42 6.70 3.19 -0.04
CA HIS A 42 6.02 2.88 1.24
C HIS A 42 5.67 1.39 1.38
N ILE A 43 5.24 0.73 0.29
CA ILE A 43 4.99 -0.71 0.29
C ILE A 43 6.28 -1.47 0.59
N GLU A 44 7.39 -1.13 -0.06
CA GLU A 44 8.70 -1.76 0.17
C GLU A 44 9.17 -1.59 1.62
N TYR A 45 8.90 -0.44 2.23
CA TYR A 45 9.20 -0.18 3.64
C TYR A 45 8.35 -1.03 4.60
N LEU A 46 7.04 -1.16 4.36
CA LEU A 46 6.10 -1.82 5.28
C LEU A 46 6.05 -3.34 5.11
N LEU A 47 6.32 -3.85 3.91
CA LEU A 47 6.13 -5.25 3.55
C LEU A 47 6.82 -6.26 4.50
N PRO A 48 8.10 -6.06 4.91
CA PRO A 48 8.78 -7.02 5.76
C PRO A 48 8.12 -7.24 7.12
N GLU A 49 7.48 -6.20 7.69
CA GLU A 49 6.81 -6.34 8.99
C GLU A 49 5.47 -7.07 8.84
N ALA A 50 4.69 -6.76 7.81
CA ALA A 50 3.47 -7.49 7.52
C ALA A 50 3.73 -8.98 7.22
N GLU A 51 4.83 -9.30 6.54
CA GLU A 51 5.25 -10.68 6.31
C GLU A 51 5.56 -11.43 7.61
N LYS A 52 6.19 -10.78 8.59
CA LYS A 52 6.42 -11.37 9.92
C LYS A 52 5.12 -11.59 10.68
N VAL A 53 4.22 -10.60 10.67
CA VAL A 53 2.92 -10.69 11.35
C VAL A 53 2.12 -11.86 10.80
N VAL A 54 1.94 -11.93 9.48
CA VAL A 54 1.22 -13.04 8.82
C VAL A 54 1.96 -14.36 9.02
N GLY A 55 3.29 -14.37 8.94
CA GLY A 55 4.13 -15.55 9.17
C GLY A 55 4.04 -16.13 10.58
N GLY A 56 3.68 -15.30 11.57
CA GLY A 56 3.43 -15.71 12.96
C GLY A 56 2.04 -16.29 13.22
N LEU A 57 1.10 -16.16 12.28
CA LEU A 57 -0.25 -16.73 12.41
C LEU A 57 -0.24 -18.25 12.23
N TRP A 58 -1.21 -18.93 12.84
CA TRP A 58 -1.36 -20.38 12.69
C TRP A 58 -1.73 -20.74 11.24
N ARG A 59 -0.87 -21.54 10.61
CA ARG A 59 -1.08 -22.07 9.24
C ARG A 59 -2.30 -22.98 9.24
N GLY A 60 -3.38 -22.52 8.61
CA GLY A 60 -4.70 -23.16 8.63
C GLY A 60 -5.82 -22.27 9.16
N SER A 61 -5.48 -21.15 9.82
CA SER A 61 -6.45 -20.13 10.21
C SER A 61 -6.94 -19.32 9.00
N ILE A 62 -8.17 -18.82 9.09
CA ILE A 62 -8.74 -17.89 8.10
C ILE A 62 -7.88 -16.64 7.97
N ASP A 63 -7.34 -16.14 9.08
CA ASP A 63 -6.49 -14.94 9.11
C ASP A 63 -5.17 -15.16 8.38
N TRP A 64 -4.54 -16.34 8.55
CA TRP A 64 -3.34 -16.70 7.80
C TRP A 64 -3.61 -16.78 6.29
N TYR A 65 -4.70 -17.41 5.87
CA TYR A 65 -5.07 -17.47 4.44
C TYR A 65 -5.34 -16.08 3.87
N ARG A 66 -6.12 -15.25 4.57
CA ARG A 66 -6.44 -13.89 4.14
C ARG A 66 -5.18 -13.04 4.02
N GLY A 67 -4.34 -13.04 5.05
CA GLY A 67 -3.09 -12.30 5.06
C GLY A 67 -2.14 -12.75 3.94
N SER A 68 -2.00 -14.06 3.74
CA SER A 68 -1.14 -14.62 2.69
C SER A 68 -1.64 -14.23 1.29
N SER A 69 -2.95 -14.34 1.03
CA SER A 69 -3.53 -13.91 -0.25
C SER A 69 -3.33 -12.42 -0.53
N VAL A 70 -3.43 -11.55 0.49
CA VAL A 70 -3.15 -10.12 0.31
C VAL A 70 -1.67 -9.88 0.02
N LEU A 71 -0.75 -10.54 0.74
CA LEU A 71 0.69 -10.43 0.48
C LEU A 71 1.06 -10.87 -0.94
N ASP A 72 0.46 -11.96 -1.43
CA ASP A 72 0.67 -12.43 -2.80
C ASP A 72 0.14 -11.43 -3.83
N ALA A 73 -1.06 -10.87 -3.60
CA ALA A 73 -1.61 -9.81 -4.44
C ALA A 73 -0.71 -8.56 -4.47
N ILE A 74 -0.12 -8.17 -3.34
CA ILE A 74 0.81 -7.03 -3.26
C ILE A 74 2.05 -7.27 -4.11
N ARG A 75 2.63 -8.47 -4.03
CA ARG A 75 3.81 -8.86 -4.82
C ARG A 75 3.52 -8.85 -6.31
N ASP A 76 2.36 -9.38 -6.72
CA ASP A 76 1.94 -9.42 -8.13
C ASP A 76 1.69 -8.02 -8.73
N HIS A 77 1.32 -7.06 -7.88
CA HIS A 77 1.10 -5.68 -8.28
C HIS A 77 2.39 -4.88 -8.40
N ALA A 78 3.61 -5.44 -8.30
CA ALA A 78 4.85 -4.69 -8.53
C ALA A 78 5.06 -4.16 -9.97
N ARG A 79 4.10 -4.39 -10.88
CA ARG A 79 4.17 -4.03 -12.31
C ARG A 79 4.09 -2.51 -12.53
N PRO A 80 4.71 -1.97 -13.59
CA PRO A 80 4.59 -0.56 -13.95
C PRO A 80 3.14 -0.14 -14.23
N LEU A 81 2.82 1.15 -14.03
CA LEU A 81 1.51 1.70 -14.39
C LEU A 81 1.20 1.52 -15.89
N PRO A 82 -0.08 1.26 -16.25
CA PRO A 82 -0.52 1.23 -17.62
C PRO A 82 -0.53 2.64 -18.24
N ALA A 83 -0.44 2.71 -19.58
CA ALA A 83 -0.47 4.00 -20.30
C ALA A 83 -1.84 4.69 -20.31
N SER A 84 -2.92 3.95 -20.02
CA SER A 84 -4.28 4.48 -19.93
C SER A 84 -4.47 5.27 -18.63
N PRO A 85 -4.90 6.54 -18.66
CA PRO A 85 -5.10 7.35 -17.44
C PRO A 85 -6.12 6.77 -16.47
N LEU A 86 -7.19 6.13 -16.98
CA LEU A 86 -8.20 5.52 -16.13
C LEU A 86 -7.64 4.27 -15.44
N SER A 87 -6.98 3.40 -16.20
CA SER A 87 -6.36 2.18 -15.66
C SER A 87 -5.25 2.52 -14.67
N ALA A 88 -4.44 3.55 -14.97
CA ALA A 88 -3.39 4.01 -14.07
C ALA A 88 -3.94 4.55 -12.75
N LEU A 89 -5.08 5.26 -12.79
CA LEU A 89 -5.75 5.72 -11.57
C LEU A 89 -6.25 4.53 -10.73
N VAL A 90 -6.85 3.52 -11.36
CA VAL A 90 -7.32 2.31 -10.66
C VAL A 90 -6.16 1.58 -9.99
N ASP A 91 -5.03 1.43 -10.68
CA ASP A 91 -3.83 0.79 -10.11
C ASP A 91 -3.24 1.59 -8.94
N VAL A 92 -3.21 2.93 -9.04
CA VAL A 92 -2.80 3.81 -7.93
C VAL A 92 -3.73 3.65 -6.72
N GLU A 93 -5.05 3.62 -6.93
CA GLU A 93 -6.01 3.39 -5.84
C GLU A 93 -5.82 2.00 -5.20
N GLN A 94 -5.61 0.97 -6.02
CA GLN A 94 -5.39 -0.38 -5.52
C GLN A 94 -4.10 -0.47 -4.69
N ARG A 95 -3.02 0.16 -5.14
CA ARG A 95 -1.78 0.29 -4.35
C ARG A 95 -1.99 1.05 -3.06
N ALA A 96 -2.78 2.12 -3.08
CA ALA A 96 -3.08 2.87 -1.86
C ALA A 96 -3.82 2.01 -0.83
N ARG A 97 -4.76 1.16 -1.28
CA ARG A 97 -5.46 0.19 -0.41
C ARG A 97 -4.51 -0.89 0.12
N HIS A 98 -3.61 -1.41 -0.71
CA HIS A 98 -2.57 -2.33 -0.27
C HIS A 98 -1.64 -1.68 0.78
N CYS A 99 -1.21 -0.45 0.55
CA CYS A 99 -0.39 0.31 1.47
C CYS A 99 -1.12 0.57 2.80
N GLN A 100 -2.43 0.87 2.77
CA GLN A 100 -3.25 0.98 3.99
C GLN A 100 -3.27 -0.35 4.76
N TRP A 101 -3.55 -1.46 4.08
CA TRP A 101 -3.58 -2.76 4.75
C TRP A 101 -2.24 -3.10 5.41
N LEU A 102 -1.12 -2.81 4.74
CA LEU A 102 0.22 -2.97 5.30
C LEU A 102 0.46 -2.06 6.52
N LEU A 103 0.00 -0.81 6.46
CA LEU A 103 0.12 0.13 7.57
C LEU A 103 -0.66 -0.36 8.79
N ASP A 104 -1.86 -0.91 8.58
CA ASP A 104 -2.68 -1.49 9.64
C ASP A 104 -2.00 -2.69 10.32
N GLN A 105 -1.14 -3.44 9.60
CA GLN A 105 -0.31 -4.50 10.22
C GLN A 105 0.87 -3.94 11.03
N HIS A 106 1.42 -2.80 10.62
CA HIS A 106 2.59 -2.16 11.26
C HIS A 106 2.20 -1.33 12.50
N ALA A 107 1.04 -0.68 12.45
CA ALA A 107 0.50 0.16 13.50
C ALA A 107 -1.01 -0.03 13.56
N PRO A 108 -1.51 -1.10 14.22
CA PRO A 108 -2.93 -1.37 14.30
C PRO A 108 -3.65 -0.18 14.93
N PRO A 109 -4.84 0.21 14.41
CA PRO A 109 -5.60 1.31 14.98
C PRO A 109 -5.92 1.01 16.45
N VAL A 110 -5.64 1.99 17.31
CA VAL A 110 -5.86 1.95 18.76
C VAL A 110 -7.34 2.10 19.11
#